data_AF-A0A3B1CCN6-F1
#
_entry.id   AF-A0A3B1CCN6-F1
#
_cell.length_a   1.000
_cell.length_b   1.000
_cell.length_c   1.000
_cell.angle_alpha   90.00
_cell.angle_beta   90.00
_cell.angle_gamma   90.00
#
_symmetry.space_group_name_H-M   'P 1'
#
loop_
_entity.id
_entity.type
_entity.pdbx_description
1 polymer ?
#
loop_
_entity_poly.entity_id
_entity_poly.type
_entity_poly.pdbx_seq_one_letter_code
_entity_poly.pdbx_strand_id
1 'polypeptide(L)'
;MSNELLYHFFDDDDFLMISDKIKETEKITSGEVRVAIKESVPFSQKKKDIRELAQQEFYNLKMNETRDKTGILIYILLASRQFYIIADEGINSKVEQKIWDDIRDEMQAQF
;
A
#
# COMPACT_ATOMS: atom_id res chain seq x y z
N MET A 1 -0.74 20.53 9.04
CA MET A 1 0.56 20.14 8.46
C MET A 1 0.33 20.14 6.96
N SER A 2 1.10 20.93 6.21
CA SER A 2 0.93 21.02 4.76
C SER A 2 1.34 19.70 4.12
N ASN A 3 0.55 19.18 3.18
CA ASN A 3 0.87 17.98 2.39
C ASN A 3 1.91 18.29 1.29
N GLU A 4 2.91 19.12 1.62
CA GLU A 4 3.83 19.69 0.63
C GLU A 4 4.69 18.62 -0.04
N LEU A 5 5.16 17.62 0.72
CA LEU A 5 5.96 16.55 0.12
C LEU A 5 5.11 15.64 -0.74
N LEU A 6 3.85 15.40 -0.36
CA LEU A 6 2.94 14.56 -1.13
C LEU A 6 2.68 15.16 -2.52
N TYR A 7 2.27 16.43 -2.57
CA TYR A 7 1.99 17.13 -3.84
C TYR A 7 3.24 17.50 -4.64
N HIS A 8 4.44 17.34 -4.05
CA HIS A 8 5.69 17.41 -4.81
C HIS A 8 5.90 16.15 -5.67
N PHE A 9 5.42 14.99 -5.22
CA PHE A 9 5.62 13.71 -5.91
C PHE A 9 4.38 13.22 -6.67
N PHE A 10 3.19 13.55 -6.19
CA PHE A 10 1.91 13.08 -6.74
C PHE A 10 0.95 14.24 -6.86
N ASP A 11 0.55 14.58 -8.07
CA ASP A 11 -0.53 15.53 -8.30
C ASP A 11 -1.90 14.82 -8.39
N ASP A 12 -2.95 15.60 -8.62
CA ASP A 12 -4.31 15.07 -8.72
C ASP A 12 -4.48 14.09 -9.91
N ASP A 13 -3.74 14.28 -11.00
CA ASP A 13 -3.78 13.40 -12.17
C ASP A 13 -3.10 12.06 -11.87
N ASP A 14 -2.01 12.06 -11.10
CA ASP A 14 -1.37 10.83 -10.61
C ASP A 14 -2.32 10.02 -9.73
N PHE A 15 -2.99 10.67 -8.77
CA PHE A 15 -3.96 9.99 -7.91
C PHE A 15 -5.14 9.44 -8.70
N LEU A 16 -5.64 10.20 -9.68
CA LEU A 16 -6.70 9.74 -10.57
C LEU A 16 -6.24 8.52 -11.37
N MET A 17 -5.07 8.57 -11.99
CA MET A 17 -4.49 7.47 -12.76
C MET A 17 -4.33 6.19 -11.92
N ILE A 18 -3.81 6.30 -10.71
CA ILE A 18 -3.67 5.16 -9.78
C ILE A 18 -5.04 4.57 -9.45
N SER A 19 -6.00 5.43 -9.09
CA SER A 19 -7.35 5.00 -8.69
C SER A 19 -8.12 4.33 -9.84
N ASP A 20 -8.02 4.86 -11.06
CA ASP A 20 -8.65 4.30 -12.24
C ASP A 20 -8.02 2.96 -12.61
N LYS A 21 -6.69 2.84 -12.51
CA LYS A 21 -6.01 1.58 -12.81
C LYS A 21 -6.39 0.47 -11.84
N ILE A 22 -6.52 0.79 -10.55
CA ILE A 22 -7.02 -0.14 -9.52
C ILE A 22 -8.45 -0.55 -9.88
N LYS A 23 -9.34 0.41 -10.12
CA LYS A 23 -10.74 0.15 -10.44
C LYS A 23 -10.93 -0.74 -11.67
N GLU A 24 -10.16 -0.53 -12.73
CA GLU A 24 -10.20 -1.39 -13.91
C GLU A 24 -9.71 -2.81 -13.62
N THR A 25 -8.71 -2.96 -12.74
CA THR A 25 -8.16 -4.26 -12.36
C THR A 25 -9.15 -5.05 -11.50
N GLU A 26 -9.81 -4.40 -10.53
CA GLU A 26 -10.79 -5.04 -9.63
C GLU A 26 -12.06 -5.54 -10.36
N LYS A 27 -12.30 -5.12 -11.62
CA LYS A 27 -13.40 -5.68 -12.43
C LYS A 27 -13.19 -7.15 -12.82
N ILE A 28 -11.94 -7.62 -12.81
CA ILE A 28 -11.56 -8.95 -13.31
C ILE A 28 -10.94 -9.85 -12.25
N THR A 29 -10.88 -9.39 -10.99
CA THR A 29 -10.39 -10.17 -9.85
C THR A 29 -11.26 -9.90 -8.63
N SER A 30 -11.31 -10.84 -7.69
CA SER A 30 -11.88 -10.59 -6.35
C SER A 30 -10.88 -9.95 -5.39
N GLY A 31 -9.66 -9.67 -5.85
CA GLY A 31 -8.65 -8.89 -5.14
C GLY A 31 -9.10 -7.45 -4.96
N GLU A 32 -8.96 -6.92 -3.75
CA GLU A 32 -9.17 -5.50 -3.47
C GLU A 32 -7.82 -4.84 -3.19
N VAL A 33 -7.45 -3.82 -3.97
CA VAL A 33 -6.14 -3.17 -3.90
C VAL A 33 -6.29 -1.74 -3.42
N ARG A 34 -5.44 -1.32 -2.49
CA ARG A 34 -5.30 0.10 -2.11
C ARG A 34 -3.84 0.52 -2.07
N VAL A 35 -3.63 1.80 -2.37
CA VAL A 35 -2.34 2.48 -2.20
C VAL A 35 -2.54 3.58 -1.16
N ALA A 36 -1.81 3.50 -0.05
CA ALA A 36 -1.82 4.52 1.00
C ALA A 36 -0.48 5.23 1.03
N ILE A 37 -0.47 6.48 0.59
CA ILE A 37 0.72 7.32 0.55
C ILE A 37 0.63 8.32 1.70
N LYS A 38 1.62 8.31 2.59
CA LYS A 38 1.72 9.26 3.69
C LYS A 38 3.06 9.96 3.66
N GLU A 39 3.04 11.25 3.95
CA GLU A 39 4.26 12.04 4.06
C GLU A 39 5.12 11.56 5.24
N SER A 40 4.51 11.42 6.43
CA SER A 40 5.18 10.95 7.63
C SER A 40 4.19 10.36 8.64
N VAL A 41 4.69 9.84 9.76
CA VAL A 41 3.88 9.32 10.86
C VAL A 41 3.96 10.20 12.11
N PRO A 42 2.92 10.20 12.96
CA PRO A 42 2.94 10.94 14.22
C PRO A 42 4.13 10.55 15.11
N PHE A 43 4.58 11.46 15.97
CA PHE A 43 5.72 11.23 16.88
C PHE A 43 5.54 9.96 17.74
N SER A 44 4.32 9.68 18.18
CA SER A 44 3.96 8.48 18.96
C SER A 44 4.20 7.17 18.21
N GLN A 45 4.32 7.20 16.88
CA GLN A 45 4.51 6.03 16.03
C GLN A 45 5.91 5.96 15.42
N LYS A 46 6.80 6.93 15.65
CA LYS A 46 8.16 6.97 15.08
C LYS A 46 9.06 5.78 15.43
N LYS A 47 8.74 5.04 16.50
CA LYS A 47 9.49 3.85 16.92
C LYS A 47 9.02 2.56 16.23
N LYS A 48 7.88 2.61 15.54
CA LYS A 48 7.33 1.45 14.83
C LYS A 48 8.06 1.27 13.51
N ASP A 49 8.28 0.03 13.13
CA ASP A 49 8.82 -0.25 11.80
C ASP A 49 7.74 -0.08 10.71
N ILE A 50 8.17 -0.09 9.43
CA ILE A 50 7.26 0.10 8.30
C ILE A 50 6.19 -0.99 8.22
N ARG A 51 6.50 -2.22 8.67
CA ARG A 51 5.56 -3.34 8.65
C ARG A 51 4.47 -3.15 9.69
N GLU A 52 4.80 -2.75 10.90
CA GLU A 52 3.83 -2.44 11.97
C GLU A 52 2.90 -1.29 11.57
N LEU A 53 3.44 -0.28 10.89
CA LEU A 53 2.68 0.86 10.37
C LEU A 53 1.73 0.43 9.25
N ALA A 54 2.22 -0.33 8.27
CA ALA A 54 1.40 -0.87 7.19
C ALA A 54 0.30 -1.80 7.71
N GLN A 55 0.59 -2.64 8.69
CA GLN A 55 -0.38 -3.53 9.33
C GLN A 55 -1.48 -2.72 10.05
N GLN A 56 -1.13 -1.66 10.78
CA GLN A 56 -2.13 -0.78 11.39
C GLN A 56 -3.00 -0.09 10.35
N GLU A 57 -2.37 0.41 9.29
CA GLU A 57 -3.10 1.06 8.20
C GLU A 57 -4.05 0.09 7.49
N PHE A 58 -3.62 -1.16 7.30
CA PHE A 58 -4.44 -2.23 6.73
C PHE A 58 -5.76 -2.43 7.50
N TYR A 59 -5.68 -2.51 8.83
CA TYR A 59 -6.86 -2.62 9.68
C TYR A 59 -7.69 -1.32 9.73
N ASN A 60 -7.04 -0.16 9.81
CA ASN A 60 -7.73 1.13 9.81
C ASN A 60 -8.55 1.34 8.53
N LEU A 61 -8.03 0.86 7.40
CA LEU A 61 -8.70 0.89 6.10
C LEU A 61 -9.66 -0.28 5.88
N LYS A 62 -9.81 -1.18 6.87
CA LYS A 62 -10.68 -2.37 6.83
C LYS A 62 -10.35 -3.33 5.69
N MET A 63 -9.08 -3.38 5.26
CA MET A 63 -8.65 -4.26 4.16
C MET A 63 -8.70 -5.75 4.54
N ASN A 64 -8.79 -6.06 5.83
CA ASN A 64 -9.00 -7.40 6.38
C ASN A 64 -10.48 -7.85 6.41
N GLU A 65 -11.42 -6.97 6.05
CA GLU A 65 -12.87 -7.24 6.11
C GLU A 65 -13.44 -7.75 4.77
N THR A 66 -12.60 -7.97 3.77
CA THR A 66 -13.00 -8.59 2.50
C THR A 66 -13.51 -10.01 2.74
N ARG A 67 -14.58 -10.41 2.02
CA ARG A 67 -15.26 -11.71 2.22
C ARG A 67 -14.28 -12.88 2.10
N ASP A 68 -13.42 -12.83 1.09
CA ASP A 68 -12.54 -13.93 0.71
C ASP A 68 -11.08 -13.69 1.16
N LYS A 69 -10.85 -12.69 2.02
CA LYS A 69 -9.52 -12.32 2.54
C LYS A 69 -8.54 -11.99 1.41
N THR A 70 -8.97 -11.07 0.55
CA THR A 70 -8.29 -10.72 -0.71
C THR A 70 -7.77 -9.29 -0.75
N GLY A 71 -7.70 -8.62 0.41
CA GLY A 71 -7.18 -7.25 0.50
C GLY A 71 -5.67 -7.18 0.31
N ILE A 72 -5.21 -6.20 -0.47
CA ILE A 72 -3.79 -5.89 -0.68
C ILE A 72 -3.61 -4.38 -0.47
N LEU A 73 -2.65 -4.00 0.38
CA LEU A 73 -2.26 -2.62 0.62
C LEU A 73 -0.79 -2.41 0.26
N ILE A 74 -0.54 -1.43 -0.60
CA ILE A 74 0.77 -0.83 -0.80
C ILE A 74 0.84 0.41 0.09
N TYR A 75 1.66 0.35 1.14
CA TYR A 75 1.84 1.45 2.08
C TYR A 75 3.16 2.16 1.81
N ILE A 76 3.13 3.48 1.63
CA ILE A 76 4.29 4.31 1.27
C ILE A 76 4.48 5.43 2.30
N LEU A 77 5.70 5.55 2.83
CA LEU A 77 6.16 6.66 3.66
C LEU A 77 7.22 7.47 2.92
N LEU A 78 6.86 8.69 2.52
CA LEU A 78 7.71 9.55 1.71
C LEU A 78 8.94 10.05 2.50
N ALA A 79 8.74 10.56 3.72
CA ALA A 79 9.83 11.15 4.50
C ALA A 79 10.94 10.17 4.87
N SER A 80 10.63 8.87 5.03
CA SER A 80 11.63 7.84 5.30
C SER A 80 12.06 7.05 4.06
N ARG A 81 11.47 7.35 2.89
CA ARG A 81 11.65 6.57 1.66
C ARG A 81 11.52 5.07 1.91
N GLN A 82 10.41 4.68 2.51
CA GLN A 82 10.08 3.28 2.80
C GLN A 82 8.71 2.92 2.24
N PHE A 83 8.55 1.66 1.85
CA PHE A 83 7.24 1.11 1.52
C PHE A 83 7.13 -0.31 2.08
N TYR A 84 5.89 -0.79 2.17
CA TYR A 84 5.59 -2.17 2.53
C TYR A 84 4.34 -2.64 1.79
N ILE A 85 4.40 -3.86 1.25
CA ILE A 85 3.27 -4.52 0.60
C ILE A 85 2.73 -5.53 1.60
N ILE A 86 1.47 -5.38 1.99
CA ILE A 86 0.76 -6.31 2.86
C ILE A 86 -0.44 -6.85 2.12
N ALA A 87 -0.59 -8.17 2.13
CA ALA A 87 -1.75 -8.87 1.58
C ALA A 87 -2.41 -9.72 2.65
N ASP A 88 -3.70 -9.96 2.50
CA ASP A 88 -4.49 -10.77 3.41
C ASP A 88 -4.27 -12.28 3.17
N GLU A 89 -4.75 -13.10 4.10
CA GLU A 89 -4.47 -14.55 4.13
C GLU A 89 -4.99 -15.31 2.90
N GLY A 90 -6.10 -14.88 2.30
CA GLY A 90 -6.68 -15.50 1.11
C GLY A 90 -5.82 -15.31 -0.15
N ILE A 91 -4.98 -14.27 -0.19
CA ILE A 91 -3.94 -14.10 -1.22
C ILE A 91 -2.68 -14.85 -0.82
N ASN A 92 -2.17 -14.63 0.39
CA ASN A 92 -0.89 -15.21 0.82
C ASN A 92 -0.90 -16.75 0.87
N SER A 93 -2.07 -17.37 1.03
CA SER A 93 -2.21 -18.83 0.94
C SER A 93 -2.10 -19.38 -0.49
N LYS A 94 -2.19 -18.52 -1.51
CA LYS A 94 -2.17 -18.89 -2.94
C LYS A 94 -0.96 -18.35 -3.69
N VAL A 95 -0.24 -17.39 -3.12
CA VAL A 95 0.88 -16.70 -3.75
C VAL A 95 2.15 -17.01 -2.98
N GLU A 96 3.17 -17.49 -3.70
CA GLU A 96 4.48 -17.76 -3.12
C GLU A 96 5.19 -16.46 -2.73
N GLN A 97 5.96 -16.50 -1.63
CA GLN A 97 6.72 -15.35 -1.14
C GLN A 97 7.62 -14.72 -2.21
N LYS A 98 8.16 -15.54 -3.13
CA LYS A 98 9.00 -15.06 -4.23
C LYS A 98 8.30 -14.02 -5.10
N ILE A 99 6.99 -14.17 -5.34
CA ILE A 99 6.23 -13.20 -6.15
C ILE A 99 6.19 -11.84 -5.46
N TRP A 100 6.00 -11.81 -4.14
CA TRP A 100 6.06 -10.57 -3.38
C TRP A 100 7.45 -9.96 -3.34
N ASP A 101 8.49 -10.80 -3.27
CA ASP A 101 9.88 -10.35 -3.34
C ASP A 101 10.20 -9.72 -4.70
N ASP A 102 9.77 -10.35 -5.80
CA ASP A 102 9.95 -9.84 -7.17
C ASP A 102 9.24 -8.48 -7.34
N ILE A 103 7.98 -8.36 -6.91
CA ILE A 103 7.23 -7.07 -6.97
C ILE A 103 7.92 -6.00 -6.12
N ARG A 104 8.36 -6.35 -4.90
CA ARG A 104 9.10 -5.42 -4.04
C ARG A 104 10.36 -4.93 -4.75
N ASP A 105 11.14 -5.83 -5.35
CA ASP A 105 12.42 -5.49 -5.96
C ASP A 105 12.22 -4.63 -7.22
N GLU A 106 11.19 -4.90 -8.02
CA GLU A 106 10.78 -4.04 -9.15
C GLU A 106 10.40 -2.63 -8.69
N MET A 107 9.57 -2.52 -7.65
CA MET A 107 9.21 -1.23 -7.07
C MET A 107 10.42 -0.50 -6.49
N GLN A 108 11.27 -1.20 -5.74
CA GLN A 108 12.46 -0.65 -5.10
C GLN A 108 13.47 -0.09 -6.10
N ALA A 109 13.55 -0.67 -7.31
CA ALA A 109 14.41 -0.17 -8.37
C ALA A 109 13.98 1.20 -8.92
N GLN A 110 12.73 1.62 -8.71
CA GLN A 110 12.16 2.89 -9.19
C GLN A 110 11.89 3.89 -8.05
N PHE A 111 12.28 3.59 -6.81
CA PHE A 111 11.86 4.30 -5.58
C PHE A 111 12.94 5.18 -4.92
#